data_AF-A0A0R3PIY0-F1
#
_entry.id   AF-A0A0R3PIY0-F1
#
_cell.length_a   1.000
_cell.length_b   1.000
_cell.length_c   1.000
_cell.angle_alpha   90.00
_cell.angle_beta   90.00
_cell.angle_gamma   90.00
#
_symmetry.space_group_name_H-M   'P 1'
#
loop_
_entity.id
_entity.type
_entity.pdbx_description
1 polymer ?
#
loop_
_entity_poly.entity_id
_entity_poly.type
_entity_poly.pdbx_seq_one_letter_code
_entity_poly.pdbx_strand_id
1 'polypeptide(L)'
;MEVSNRMTHAEIDHIMTNRRWCLLDTSVVPSFCTGSDHRLLCARIRFSRKLETSFLHRPRGKSPAVYDENILNEVLSKRDWQFKEDSTEDYELLVEGLKSCAEFASVPQARN
;
A
#
# COMPACT_ATOMS: atom_id res chain seq x y z
N MET A 1 36.40 7.40 -31.78
CA MET A 1 36.24 6.74 -30.47
C MET A 1 34.86 6.12 -30.47
N GLU A 2 34.79 4.80 -30.58
CA GLU A 2 33.52 4.06 -30.56
C GLU A 2 32.88 4.20 -29.19
N VAL A 3 31.63 4.65 -29.17
CA VAL A 3 30.80 4.63 -27.98
C VAL A 3 30.39 3.16 -27.81
N SER A 4 31.12 2.44 -26.97
CA SER A 4 30.76 1.09 -26.55
C SER A 4 29.36 1.16 -25.94
N ASN A 5 28.35 0.81 -26.74
CA ASN A 5 27.01 0.65 -26.23
C ASN A 5 27.10 -0.43 -25.14
N ARG A 6 26.77 -0.04 -23.92
CA ARG A 6 26.80 -0.84 -22.71
C ARG A 6 25.88 -2.06 -22.93
N MET A 7 26.44 -3.11 -23.52
CA MET A 7 25.77 -4.35 -23.91
C MET A 7 25.54 -5.28 -22.70
N THR A 8 25.33 -4.70 -21.52
CA THR A 8 25.05 -5.48 -20.32
C THR A 8 23.57 -5.75 -20.27
N HIS A 9 23.17 -7.00 -20.52
CA HIS A 9 21.79 -7.49 -20.39
C HIS A 9 21.41 -7.69 -18.92
N ALA A 10 21.68 -6.70 -18.06
CA ALA A 10 21.26 -6.76 -16.68
C ALA A 10 19.77 -6.40 -16.60
N GLU A 11 18.92 -7.37 -16.27
CA GLU A 11 17.49 -7.17 -15.99
C GLU A 11 17.37 -6.62 -14.56
N ILE A 12 17.47 -5.29 -14.42
CA ILE A 12 17.40 -4.58 -13.14
C ILE A 12 16.08 -3.83 -12.95
N ASP A 13 15.39 -3.54 -14.05
CA ASP A 13 14.10 -2.87 -14.05
C ASP A 13 12.98 -3.91 -14.07
N HIS A 14 11.99 -3.78 -13.19
CA HIS A 14 10.92 -4.77 -13.02
C HIS A 14 9.55 -4.12 -12.85
N ILE A 15 8.52 -4.72 -13.44
CA ILE A 15 7.12 -4.35 -13.23
C ILE A 15 6.46 -5.43 -12.38
N MET A 16 6.14 -5.09 -11.12
CA MET A 16 5.44 -6.00 -10.21
C MET A 16 3.93 -5.87 -10.39
N THR A 17 3.22 -6.99 -10.50
CA THR A 17 1.75 -7.02 -10.57
C THR A 17 1.17 -7.97 -9.53
N ASN A 18 -0.02 -7.66 -9.02
CA ASN A 18 -0.77 -8.60 -8.19
C ASN A 18 -1.26 -9.78 -9.06
N ARG A 19 -1.19 -11.03 -8.58
CA ARG A 19 -1.73 -12.21 -9.29
C ARG A 19 -3.19 -12.06 -9.73
N ARG A 20 -3.96 -11.21 -9.04
CA ARG A 20 -5.35 -10.88 -9.42
C ARG A 20 -5.44 -10.13 -10.75
N TRP A 21 -4.34 -9.54 -11.21
CA TRP A 21 -4.26 -8.73 -12.41
C TRP A 21 -3.60 -9.59 -13.50
N CYS A 22 -4.16 -9.60 -14.71
CA CYS A 22 -3.57 -10.36 -15.80
C CYS A 22 -2.56 -9.47 -16.52
N LEU A 23 -1.27 -9.71 -16.30
CA LEU A 23 -0.22 -9.24 -17.19
C LEU A 23 -0.38 -9.99 -18.52
N LEU A 24 -0.77 -9.28 -19.59
CA LEU A 24 -1.06 -9.87 -20.89
C LEU A 24 0.17 -9.93 -21.79
N ASP A 25 1.05 -8.94 -21.68
CA ASP A 25 2.26 -8.85 -22.48
C ASP A 25 3.27 -7.93 -21.80
N THR A 26 4.56 -8.22 -21.98
CA THR A 26 5.67 -7.40 -21.52
C THR A 26 6.74 -7.35 -22.60
N SER A 27 7.21 -6.16 -22.91
CA SER A 27 8.30 -5.97 -23.86
C SER A 27 9.27 -4.88 -23.39
N VAL A 28 10.51 -5.00 -23.80
CA VAL A 28 11.48 -3.91 -23.72
C VAL A 28 11.27 -3.05 -24.95
N VAL A 29 11.02 -1.76 -24.75
CA VAL A 29 10.88 -0.80 -25.84
C VAL A 29 12.24 -0.63 -26.51
N PRO A 30 12.32 -0.67 -27.86
CA PRO A 30 13.56 -0.37 -28.57
C PRO A 30 14.13 0.96 -28.13
N SER A 31 15.45 1.06 -28.01
CA SER A 31 16.09 2.29 -27.55
C SER A 31 15.79 3.45 -28.50
N PHE A 32 15.35 4.57 -27.93
CA PHE A 32 15.20 5.86 -28.60
C PHE A 32 15.76 6.96 -27.69
N CYS A 33 15.92 8.19 -28.22
CA CYS A 33 16.47 9.31 -27.45
C CYS A 33 15.50 9.73 -26.33
N THR A 34 15.64 9.11 -25.16
CA THR A 34 14.92 9.46 -23.93
C THR A 34 15.75 10.35 -22.99
N GLY A 35 17.06 10.43 -23.22
CA GLY A 35 18.01 11.03 -22.26
C GLY A 35 18.31 10.13 -21.04
N SER A 36 17.77 8.90 -21.02
CA SER A 36 18.05 7.88 -20.01
C SER A 36 19.00 6.81 -20.56
N ASP A 37 19.84 6.25 -19.69
CA ASP A 37 20.69 5.09 -19.94
C ASP A 37 19.97 3.75 -19.73
N HIS A 38 18.72 3.78 -19.25
CA HIS A 38 17.85 2.61 -19.12
C HIS A 38 16.91 2.45 -20.32
N ARG A 39 16.59 1.19 -20.65
CA ARG A 39 15.55 0.87 -21.65
C ARG A 39 14.19 0.87 -20.99
N LEU A 40 13.18 1.42 -21.66
CA LEU A 40 11.83 1.41 -21.13
C LEU A 40 11.23 0.00 -21.18
N LEU A 41 10.44 -0.34 -20.16
CA LEU A 41 9.61 -1.54 -20.13
C LEU A 41 8.16 -1.16 -20.42
N CYS A 42 7.53 -1.89 -21.34
CA CYS A 42 6.13 -1.77 -21.66
C CYS A 42 5.40 -3.02 -21.15
N ALA A 43 4.36 -2.83 -20.34
CA ALA A 43 3.48 -3.90 -19.88
C ALA A 43 2.05 -3.60 -20.28
N ARG A 44 1.38 -4.59 -20.87
CA ARG A 44 -0.07 -4.54 -21.12
C ARG A 44 -0.77 -5.30 -20.00
N ILE A 45 -1.53 -4.59 -19.19
CA ILE A 45 -2.23 -5.14 -18.02
C ILE A 45 -3.74 -5.09 -18.28
N ARG A 46 -4.44 -6.21 -18.04
CA ARG A 46 -5.90 -6.26 -18.10
C ARG A 46 -6.50 -6.22 -16.70
N PHE A 47 -7.24 -5.17 -16.43
CA PHE A 47 -8.09 -5.05 -15.26
C PHE A 47 -9.42 -5.76 -15.54
N SER A 48 -9.87 -6.60 -14.60
CA SER A 48 -11.25 -7.09 -14.67
C SER A 48 -12.18 -6.02 -14.10
N ARG A 49 -13.32 -5.78 -14.75
CA ARG A 49 -14.31 -4.78 -14.30
C ARG A 49 -14.77 -5.04 -12.86
N LYS A 50 -14.89 -6.32 -12.45
CA LYS A 50 -15.21 -6.70 -11.07
C LYS A 50 -14.14 -6.25 -10.07
N LEU A 51 -12.86 -6.41 -10.43
CA LEU A 51 -11.75 -5.96 -9.59
C LEU A 51 -11.67 -4.43 -9.55
N GLU A 52 -11.78 -3.77 -10.70
CA GLU A 52 -11.84 -2.31 -10.80
C GLU A 52 -12.93 -1.73 -9.89
N THR A 53 -14.14 -2.30 -9.92
CA THR A 53 -15.20 -1.89 -9.01
C THR A 53 -14.87 -2.19 -7.54
N SER A 54 -14.18 -3.28 -7.21
CA SER A 54 -13.82 -3.60 -5.83
C SER A 54 -12.64 -2.78 -5.27
N PHE A 55 -11.78 -2.25 -6.14
CA PHE A 55 -10.64 -1.40 -5.75
C PHE A 55 -11.05 0.07 -5.69
N LEU A 56 -11.83 0.55 -6.67
CA LEU A 56 -12.31 1.93 -6.68
C LEU A 56 -13.44 2.16 -5.68
N HIS A 57 -14.32 1.18 -5.50
CA HIS A 57 -15.32 1.24 -4.45
C HIS A 57 -14.73 0.57 -3.21
N ARG A 58 -14.48 1.37 -2.17
CA ARG A 58 -14.28 0.86 -0.80
C ARG A 58 -15.29 -0.28 -0.60
N PRO A 59 -14.86 -1.51 -0.26
CA PRO A 59 -15.81 -2.59 -0.06
C PRO A 59 -16.92 -2.08 0.85
N ARG A 60 -18.18 -2.37 0.51
CA ARG A 60 -19.34 -2.17 1.40
C ARG A 60 -19.05 -2.96 2.68
N GLY A 61 -18.30 -2.35 3.59
CA GLY A 61 -17.51 -3.07 4.57
C GLY A 61 -17.30 -2.15 5.74
N LYS A 62 -18.31 -2.20 6.63
CA LYS A 62 -18.47 -1.46 7.88
C LYS A 62 -18.50 0.05 7.66
N SER A 63 -19.64 0.67 7.97
CA SER A 63 -19.71 2.10 8.22
C SER A 63 -18.49 2.48 9.07
N PRO A 64 -17.81 3.62 8.79
CA PRO A 64 -16.68 4.05 9.60
C PRO A 64 -17.05 3.94 11.08
N ALA A 65 -16.19 3.30 11.88
CA ALA A 65 -16.39 3.29 13.32
C ALA A 65 -16.47 4.75 13.77
N VAL A 66 -17.52 5.07 14.52
CA VAL A 66 -17.71 6.40 15.09
C VAL A 66 -17.13 6.36 16.48
N TYR A 67 -16.22 7.27 16.76
CA TYR A 67 -15.57 7.38 18.06
C TYR A 67 -16.02 8.67 18.74
N ASP A 68 -16.19 8.63 20.05
CA ASP A 68 -16.27 9.85 20.85
C ASP A 68 -14.88 10.49 20.93
N GLU A 69 -14.74 11.66 20.33
CA GLU A 69 -13.46 12.37 20.22
C GLU A 69 -12.89 12.76 21.57
N ASN A 70 -13.73 13.13 22.54
CA ASN A 70 -13.26 13.53 23.87
C ASN A 70 -12.71 12.31 24.61
N ILE A 71 -13.44 11.20 24.57
CA ILE A 71 -12.99 9.94 25.20
C ILE A 71 -11.71 9.44 24.51
N LEU A 72 -11.65 9.48 23.18
CA LEU A 72 -10.46 9.05 22.44
C LEU A 72 -9.23 9.86 22.83
N ASN A 73 -9.34 11.19 22.86
CA ASN A 73 -8.24 12.08 23.25
C ASN A 73 -7.82 11.86 24.72
N GLU A 74 -8.78 11.65 25.62
CA GLU A 74 -8.50 11.34 27.02
C GLU A 74 -7.73 10.01 27.16
N VAL A 75 -8.17 8.95 26.49
CA VAL A 75 -7.54 7.63 26.58
C VAL A 75 -6.15 7.63 25.93
N LEU A 76 -5.97 8.33 24.79
CA LEU A 76 -4.67 8.46 24.13
C LEU A 76 -3.65 9.22 24.99
N SER A 77 -4.08 10.29 25.68
CA SER A 77 -3.21 11.12 26.52
C SER A 77 -2.86 10.47 27.85
N LYS A 78 -3.74 9.62 28.40
CA LYS A 78 -3.47 8.89 29.65
C LYS A 78 -2.59 7.65 29.45
N ARG A 79 -2.48 7.15 28.22
CA ARG A 79 -1.74 5.92 27.95
C ARG A 79 -0.24 6.15 28.00
N ASP A 80 0.44 5.21 28.63
CA ASP A 80 1.89 5.14 28.64
C ASP A 80 2.40 4.40 27.40
N TRP A 81 2.99 5.14 26.46
CA TRP A 81 3.52 4.64 25.20
C TRP A 81 4.97 4.19 25.39
N GLN A 82 5.11 2.92 25.80
CA GLN A 82 6.41 2.29 25.99
C GLN A 82 7.12 2.10 24.66
N PHE A 83 8.41 2.44 24.61
CA PHE A 83 9.27 2.19 23.45
C PHE A 83 10.03 0.89 23.63
N LYS A 84 10.07 0.05 22.59
CA LYS A 84 10.89 -1.18 22.59
C LYS A 84 12.07 -1.07 21.64
N GLU A 85 13.16 -1.73 22.01
CA GLU A 85 14.37 -1.80 21.17
C GLU A 85 14.11 -2.60 19.88
N ASP A 86 13.28 -3.64 19.94
CA ASP A 86 12.84 -4.36 18.75
C ASP A 86 11.70 -3.61 18.05
N SER A 87 11.95 -3.25 16.79
CA SER A 87 10.98 -2.47 15.98
C SER A 87 9.69 -3.22 15.68
N THR A 88 9.70 -4.55 15.68
CA THR A 88 8.48 -5.34 15.44
C THR A 88 7.62 -5.32 16.68
N GLU A 89 8.22 -5.58 17.85
CA GLU A 89 7.55 -5.53 19.15
C GLU A 89 7.02 -4.12 19.47
N ASP A 90 7.80 -3.08 19.19
CA ASP A 90 7.39 -1.68 19.35
C ASP A 90 6.13 -1.36 18.53
N TYR A 91 6.14 -1.79 17.26
CA TYR A 91 4.99 -1.60 16.36
C TYR A 91 3.77 -2.40 16.81
N GLU A 92 3.95 -3.65 17.24
CA GLU A 92 2.85 -4.47 17.74
C GLU A 92 2.20 -3.86 18.99
N LEU A 93 3.01 -3.35 19.92
CA LEU A 93 2.53 -2.66 21.12
C LEU A 93 1.80 -1.35 20.81
N LEU A 94 2.29 -0.59 19.83
CA LEU A 94 1.60 0.61 19.34
C LEU A 94 0.25 0.26 18.71
N VAL A 95 0.18 -0.80 17.92
CA VAL A 95 -1.05 -1.24 17.26
C VAL A 95 -2.09 -1.75 18.28
N GLU A 96 -1.69 -2.61 19.22
CA GLU A 96 -2.56 -3.07 20.32
C GLU A 96 -2.97 -1.92 21.23
N GLY A 97 -2.02 -1.01 21.45
CA GLY A 97 -2.21 0.40 21.74
C GLY A 97 -3.51 1.02 21.22
N LEU A 98 -3.41 1.43 19.97
CA LEU A 98 -4.46 2.17 19.29
C LEU A 98 -5.77 1.40 19.21
N LYS A 99 -5.73 0.07 19.05
CA LYS A 99 -6.94 -0.77 19.05
C LYS A 99 -7.71 -0.67 20.35
N SER A 100 -7.03 -0.82 21.49
CA SER A 100 -7.68 -0.73 22.80
C SER A 100 -8.27 0.67 23.03
N CYS A 101 -7.55 1.74 22.66
CA CYS A 101 -8.09 3.10 22.76
C CYS A 101 -9.35 3.29 21.89
N ALA A 102 -9.33 2.76 20.67
CA ALA A 102 -10.45 2.81 19.75
C ALA A 102 -11.67 2.04 20.28
N GLU A 103 -11.47 0.89 20.94
CA GLU A 103 -12.56 0.14 21.57
C GLU A 103 -13.21 0.93 22.70
N PHE A 104 -12.42 1.59 23.57
CA PHE A 104 -12.95 2.43 24.63
C PHE A 104 -13.75 3.63 24.13
N ALA A 105 -13.33 4.24 23.01
CA ALA A 105 -13.99 5.39 22.44
C ALA A 105 -15.12 5.04 21.45
N SER A 106 -15.35 3.75 21.15
CA SER A 106 -16.30 3.34 20.12
C SER A 106 -17.75 3.61 20.54
N VAL A 107 -18.49 4.31 19.68
CA VAL A 107 -19.92 4.56 19.86
C VAL A 107 -20.73 3.45 19.16
N PRO A 108 -21.71 2.81 19.83
CA PRO A 108 -22.58 1.84 19.18
C PRO A 108 -23.34 2.50 18.02
N GLN A 109 -23.18 1.96 16.81
CA GLN A 109 -24.06 2.36 15.71
C GLN A 109 -25.45 1.75 15.94
N ALA A 110 -26.46 2.60 16.13
CA ALA A 110 -27.84 2.18 16.08
C ALA A 110 -28.12 1.57 14.70
N ARG A 111 -28.52 0.31 14.69
CA ARG A 111 -29.02 -0.35 13.48
C ARG A 111 -30.45 0.15 13.29
N ASN A 112 -30.64 1.10 12.36
CA ASN A 112 -31.98 1.43 11.86
C ASN A 112 -32.56 0.27 11.06
#